data_AF-A0A3D4TKC5-F1
#
_entry.id   AF-A0A3D4TKC5-F1
#
_cell.length_a   1.000
_cell.length_b   1.000
_cell.length_c   1.000
_cell.angle_alpha   90.00
_cell.angle_beta   90.00
_cell.angle_gamma   90.00
#
_symmetry.space_group_name_H-M   'P 1'
#
loop_
_entity.id
_entity.type
_entity.pdbx_description
1 polymer ?
#
loop_
_entity_poly.entity_id
_entity_poly.type
_entity_poly.pdbx_seq_one_letter_code
_entity_poly.pdbx_strand_id
1 'polypeptide(L)'
;ADEINRAPAKTQSALLEVMQEGQVTIEGKAFTLAPPFMALATQNPLEQEGTYPLPEAQLDRFLLKVLIDYPQLEDEKRMVTAITSGRAASDFDLSQVPRVLGAGELLELQRATAAITVDDEVIDYAVRIVAATRQWPGIAVGAGPRGSIALVRASRA
;
A
#
# COMPACT_ATOMS: atom_id res chain seq x y z
N ALA A 1 -5.57 5.71 5.49
CA ALA A 1 -6.77 6.42 5.03
C ALA A 1 -7.84 5.37 4.81
N ASP A 2 -8.94 5.45 5.55
CA ASP A 2 -10.07 4.55 5.31
C ASP A 2 -10.95 5.12 4.21
N GLU A 3 -11.43 4.26 3.30
CA GLU A 3 -12.33 4.59 2.20
C GLU A 3 -11.89 5.84 1.43
N ILE A 4 -10.66 5.82 0.90
CA ILE A 4 -10.03 6.97 0.22
C ILE A 4 -10.91 7.50 -0.93
N ASN A 5 -11.72 6.64 -1.53
CA ASN A 5 -12.70 6.98 -2.57
C ASN A 5 -13.86 7.86 -2.07
N ARG A 6 -14.08 8.03 -0.76
CA ARG A 6 -15.10 8.95 -0.20
C ARG A 6 -14.54 10.33 0.11
N ALA A 7 -13.22 10.47 0.20
CA ALA A 7 -12.59 11.74 0.49
C ALA A 7 -12.72 12.70 -0.70
N PRO A 8 -12.89 14.02 -0.47
CA PRO A 8 -12.86 15.01 -1.54
C PRO A 8 -11.52 14.97 -2.30
N ALA A 9 -11.52 15.34 -3.58
CA ALA A 9 -10.32 15.34 -4.42
C ALA A 9 -9.14 16.13 -3.81
N LYS A 10 -9.41 17.22 -3.06
CA LYS A 10 -8.36 17.98 -2.35
C LYS A 10 -7.64 17.14 -1.29
N THR A 11 -8.39 16.34 -0.53
CA THR A 11 -7.85 15.45 0.52
C THR A 11 -7.09 14.28 -0.11
N GLN A 12 -7.59 13.73 -1.21
CA GLN A 12 -6.88 12.71 -1.98
C GLN A 12 -5.54 13.26 -2.48
N SER A 13 -5.52 14.44 -3.11
CA SER A 13 -4.30 15.09 -3.58
C SER A 13 -3.28 15.34 -2.47
N ALA A 14 -3.72 15.77 -1.28
CA ALA A 14 -2.83 15.98 -0.14
C ALA A 14 -2.16 14.67 0.32
N LEU A 15 -2.89 13.55 0.35
CA LEU A 15 -2.28 12.25 0.65
C LEU A 15 -1.25 11.85 -0.41
N LEU A 16 -1.52 12.13 -1.68
CA LEU A 16 -0.60 11.81 -2.77
C LEU A 16 0.66 12.69 -2.77
N GLU A 17 0.54 13.96 -2.35
CA GLU A 17 1.69 14.85 -2.09
C GLU A 17 2.59 14.24 -1.01
N VAL A 18 1.99 13.85 0.12
CA VAL A 18 2.68 13.17 1.23
C VAL A 18 3.39 11.90 0.75
N MET A 19 2.73 11.08 -0.06
CA MET A 19 3.32 9.84 -0.59
C MET A 19 4.48 10.08 -1.56
N GLN A 20 4.45 11.17 -2.33
CA GLN A 20 5.44 11.43 -3.38
C GLN A 20 6.62 12.27 -2.87
N GLU A 21 6.36 13.25 -2.02
CA GLU A 21 7.33 14.26 -1.59
C GLU A 21 7.80 14.07 -0.13
N GLY A 22 7.15 13.20 0.65
CA GLY A 22 7.48 13.02 2.07
C GLY A 22 7.24 14.28 2.90
N GLN A 23 6.38 15.18 2.43
CA GLN A 23 5.99 16.40 3.13
C GLN A 23 4.52 16.74 2.87
N VAL A 24 3.96 17.62 3.69
CA VAL A 24 2.64 18.23 3.48
C VAL A 24 2.76 19.75 3.53
N THR A 25 2.08 20.44 2.63
CA THR A 25 2.01 21.90 2.61
C THR A 25 0.73 22.40 3.26
N ILE A 26 0.85 23.18 4.34
CA ILE A 26 -0.29 23.80 5.02
C ILE A 26 -0.08 25.32 4.99
N GLU A 27 -1.02 26.04 4.38
CA GLU A 27 -0.98 27.51 4.27
C GLU A 27 0.35 28.05 3.70
N GLY A 28 0.90 27.34 2.71
CA GLY A 28 2.17 27.72 2.05
C GLY A 28 3.44 27.34 2.82
N LYS A 29 3.32 26.70 3.99
CA LYS A 29 4.44 26.18 4.76
C LYS A 29 4.55 24.66 4.61
N ALA A 30 5.74 24.19 4.22
CA ALA A 30 6.03 22.76 4.10
C ALA A 30 6.40 22.14 5.46
N PHE A 31 5.84 20.97 5.73
CA PHE A 31 6.10 20.15 6.92
C PHE A 31 6.57 18.76 6.48
N THR A 32 7.83 18.43 6.78
CA THR A 32 8.44 17.14 6.43
C THR A 32 7.98 16.04 7.39
N LEU A 33 7.70 14.85 6.84
CA LEU A 33 7.34 13.68 7.63
C LEU A 33 8.58 12.97 8.16
N ALA A 34 8.52 12.53 9.42
CA ALA A 34 9.55 11.70 10.00
C ALA A 34 9.47 10.28 9.40
N PRO A 35 10.58 9.71 8.91
CA PRO A 35 10.61 8.33 8.43
C PRO A 35 10.61 7.34 9.63
N PRO A 36 10.10 6.11 9.45
CA PRO A 36 9.50 5.55 8.25
C PRO A 36 8.05 6.02 8.04
N PHE A 37 7.69 6.25 6.77
CA PHE A 37 6.31 6.58 6.37
C PHE A 37 5.72 5.46 5.50
N MET A 38 4.50 5.06 5.80
CA MET A 38 3.74 4.09 5.01
C MET A 38 2.29 4.54 4.89
N ALA A 39 1.76 4.59 3.66
CA ALA A 39 0.36 4.86 3.39
C ALA A 39 -0.38 3.54 3.14
N LEU A 40 -1.37 3.24 3.98
CA LEU A 40 -2.38 2.21 3.72
C LEU A 40 -3.69 2.91 3.38
N ALA A 41 -4.26 2.59 2.23
CA ALA A 41 -5.54 3.12 1.77
C ALA A 41 -6.49 1.96 1.44
N THR A 42 -7.73 2.04 1.94
CA THR A 42 -8.80 1.08 1.64
C THR A 42 -9.78 1.72 0.65
N GLN A 43 -10.42 0.89 -0.16
CA GLN A 43 -11.51 1.29 -1.06
C GLN A 43 -12.63 0.26 -0.94
N ASN A 44 -13.85 0.72 -0.69
CA ASN A 44 -15.03 -0.14 -0.76
C ASN A 44 -15.50 -0.22 -2.23
N PRO A 45 -15.48 -1.40 -2.86
CA PRO A 45 -15.80 -1.53 -4.28
C PRO A 45 -17.31 -1.48 -4.59
N LEU A 46 -18.18 -1.62 -3.58
CA LEU A 46 -19.63 -1.79 -3.77
C LEU A 46 -20.44 -0.49 -3.66
N GLU A 47 -19.85 0.58 -3.12
CA GLU A 47 -20.55 1.85 -2.90
C GLU A 47 -20.47 2.75 -4.13
N GLN A 48 -21.63 3.13 -4.69
CA GLN A 48 -21.74 3.98 -5.89
C GLN A 48 -22.12 5.44 -5.58
N GLU A 49 -22.71 5.72 -4.41
CA GLU A 49 -23.17 7.06 -4.06
C GLU A 49 -22.09 7.83 -3.30
N GLY A 50 -21.72 9.01 -3.79
CA GLY A 50 -20.78 9.91 -3.11
C GLY A 50 -19.30 9.50 -3.18
N THR A 51 -18.92 8.59 -4.09
CA THR A 51 -17.52 8.20 -4.27
C THR A 51 -16.84 8.92 -5.43
N TYR A 52 -15.60 9.35 -5.21
CA TYR A 52 -14.66 9.88 -6.18
C TYR A 52 -13.59 8.82 -6.45
N PRO A 53 -13.72 8.00 -7.52
CA PRO A 53 -12.72 6.99 -7.84
C PRO A 53 -11.37 7.66 -8.10
N LEU A 54 -10.29 7.05 -7.61
CA LEU A 54 -8.96 7.54 -7.89
C LEU A 54 -8.64 7.27 -9.37
N PRO A 55 -8.20 8.29 -10.14
CA PRO A 55 -7.64 8.08 -11.47
C PRO A 55 -6.51 7.04 -11.44
N GLU A 56 -6.35 6.29 -12.53
CA GLU A 56 -5.29 5.27 -12.66
C GLU A 56 -3.89 5.83 -12.37
N ALA A 57 -3.62 7.05 -12.84
CA ALA A 57 -2.37 7.76 -12.59
C ALA A 57 -2.10 8.00 -11.09
N GLN A 58 -3.13 8.04 -10.25
CA GLN A 58 -3.01 8.15 -8.80
C GLN A 58 -2.80 6.78 -8.14
N LEU A 59 -3.50 5.76 -8.62
CA LEU A 59 -3.33 4.37 -8.16
C LEU A 59 -1.92 3.83 -8.43
N ASP A 60 -1.28 4.26 -9.53
CA ASP A 60 0.11 3.91 -9.89
C ASP A 60 1.16 4.36 -8.87
N ARG A 61 0.77 5.17 -7.86
CA ARG A 61 1.64 5.54 -6.73
C ARG A 61 1.65 4.51 -5.60
N PHE A 62 0.72 3.57 -5.57
CA PHE A 62 0.68 2.50 -4.58
C PHE A 62 1.52 1.31 -5.08
N LEU A 63 2.42 0.81 -4.22
CA LEU A 63 3.29 -0.32 -4.57
C LEU A 63 2.48 -1.61 -4.78
N LEU A 64 1.45 -1.82 -3.96
CA LEU A 64 0.65 -3.04 -3.93
C LEU A 64 -0.84 -2.69 -3.85
N LYS A 65 -1.65 -3.48 -4.56
CA LYS A 65 -3.10 -3.53 -4.39
C LYS A 65 -3.45 -4.90 -3.81
N VAL A 66 -3.92 -4.93 -2.57
CA VAL A 66 -4.35 -6.16 -1.89
C VAL A 66 -5.86 -6.29 -2.06
N LEU A 67 -6.30 -7.43 -2.58
CA LEU A 67 -7.71 -7.79 -2.64
C LEU A 67 -8.04 -8.58 -1.36
N ILE A 68 -8.92 -8.02 -0.55
CA ILE A 68 -9.38 -8.65 0.69
C ILE A 68 -10.76 -9.23 0.39
N ASP A 69 -10.87 -10.55 0.50
CA ASP A 69 -12.14 -11.28 0.39
C ASP A 69 -12.59 -11.73 1.79
N TYR A 70 -13.77 -12.33 1.86
CA TYR A 70 -14.27 -12.91 3.09
C TYR A 70 -13.34 -14.01 3.62
N PRO A 71 -13.21 -14.14 4.95
CA PRO A 71 -12.48 -15.24 5.58
C PRO A 71 -13.08 -16.60 5.18
N GLN A 72 -12.29 -17.67 5.32
CA GLN A 72 -12.85 -19.02 5.23
C GLN A 72 -13.83 -19.27 6.38
N LEU A 73 -14.83 -20.13 6.18
CA LEU A 73 -15.88 -20.40 7.18
C LEU A 73 -15.32 -20.77 8.57
N GLU A 74 -14.22 -21.52 8.62
CA GLU A 74 -13.58 -21.91 9.88
C GLU A 74 -12.83 -20.74 10.57
N ASP A 75 -12.27 -19.81 9.80
CA ASP A 75 -11.70 -18.57 10.34
C ASP A 75 -12.82 -17.65 10.85
N GLU A 76 -13.90 -17.52 10.08
CA GLU A 76 -15.06 -16.73 10.47
C GLU A 76 -15.70 -17.26 11.75
N LYS A 77 -15.92 -18.58 11.83
CA LYS A 77 -16.43 -19.23 13.05
C LYS A 77 -15.51 -18.99 14.24
N ARG A 78 -14.18 -19.04 14.06
CA ARG A 78 -13.21 -18.72 15.13
C ARG A 78 -13.31 -17.27 15.57
N MET A 79 -13.42 -16.33 14.63
CA MET A 79 -13.59 -14.91 14.93
C MET A 79 -14.89 -14.65 15.69
N VAL A 80 -16.02 -15.16 15.18
CA VAL A 80 -17.34 -15.02 15.83
C VAL A 80 -17.32 -15.65 17.22
N THR A 81 -16.73 -16.84 17.37
CA THR A 81 -16.61 -17.51 18.67
C THR A 81 -15.76 -16.70 19.64
N ALA A 82 -14.62 -16.17 19.20
CA ALA A 82 -13.77 -15.33 20.04
C ALA A 82 -14.53 -14.11 20.56
N ILE A 83 -15.20 -13.37 19.67
CA ILE A 83 -15.95 -12.15 20.02
C ILE A 83 -17.14 -12.47 20.95
N THR A 84 -17.91 -13.50 20.64
CA THR A 84 -19.10 -13.90 21.43
C THR A 84 -18.77 -14.55 22.77
N SER A 85 -17.59 -15.17 22.89
CA SER A 85 -17.08 -15.71 24.17
C SER A 85 -16.53 -14.63 25.12
N GLY A 86 -16.69 -13.36 24.76
CA GLY A 86 -16.32 -12.22 25.60
C GLY A 86 -14.93 -11.67 25.35
N ARG A 87 -14.20 -12.13 24.32
CA ARG A 87 -12.99 -11.43 23.84
C ARG A 87 -13.41 -10.25 22.98
N ALA A 88 -13.54 -9.08 23.58
CA ALA A 88 -13.80 -7.86 22.83
C ALA A 88 -12.54 -7.42 22.06
N ALA A 89 -12.70 -6.60 21.02
CA ALA A 89 -11.55 -5.96 20.36
C ALA A 89 -10.68 -5.15 21.35
N SER A 90 -11.26 -4.70 22.47
CA SER A 90 -10.56 -4.07 23.59
C SER A 90 -9.66 -5.01 24.40
N ASP A 91 -9.81 -6.34 24.25
CA ASP A 91 -8.95 -7.33 24.92
C ASP A 91 -7.68 -7.64 24.12
N PHE A 92 -7.55 -7.10 22.91
CA PHE A 92 -6.26 -6.98 22.24
C PHE A 92 -5.45 -5.88 22.95
N ASP A 93 -4.95 -6.21 24.13
CA ASP A 93 -4.01 -5.36 24.83
C ASP A 93 -2.69 -5.33 24.04
N LEU A 94 -2.57 -4.33 23.17
CA LEU A 94 -1.38 -4.09 22.37
C LEU A 94 -0.13 -3.89 23.25
N SER A 95 -0.27 -3.57 24.55
CA SER A 95 0.86 -3.48 25.47
C SER A 95 1.52 -4.84 25.75
N GLN A 96 0.81 -5.95 25.51
CA GLN A 96 1.36 -7.30 25.60
C GLN A 96 2.14 -7.70 24.34
N VAL A 97 2.07 -6.94 23.24
CA VAL A 97 2.83 -7.23 22.03
C VAL A 97 4.24 -6.67 22.21
N PRO A 98 5.28 -7.53 22.36
CA PRO A 98 6.64 -7.04 22.56
C PRO A 98 7.09 -6.30 21.31
N ARG A 99 7.67 -5.11 21.50
CA ARG A 99 8.32 -4.38 20.42
C ARG A 99 9.60 -5.12 20.03
N VAL A 100 9.62 -5.67 18.81
CA VAL A 100 10.78 -6.38 18.26
C VAL A 100 11.73 -5.45 17.51
N LEU A 101 11.22 -4.34 16.94
CA LEU A 101 12.01 -3.38 16.17
C LEU A 101 11.65 -1.92 16.46
N GLY A 102 12.66 -1.07 16.39
CA GLY A 102 12.58 0.38 16.41
C GLY A 102 12.47 1.01 15.02
N ALA A 103 12.16 2.31 14.99
CA ALA A 103 12.08 3.07 13.75
C ALA A 103 13.45 3.17 13.06
N GLY A 104 14.53 3.40 13.81
CA GLY A 104 15.89 3.45 13.27
C GLY A 104 16.34 2.11 12.67
N GLU A 105 16.10 1.01 13.39
CA GLU A 105 16.38 -0.35 12.91
C GLU A 105 15.57 -0.67 11.64
N LEU A 106 14.31 -0.22 11.55
CA LEU A 106 13.51 -0.40 10.34
C LEU A 106 14.12 0.34 9.14
N LEU A 107 14.66 1.54 9.34
CA LEU A 107 15.36 2.29 8.29
C LEU A 107 16.66 1.60 7.85
N GLU A 108 17.37 0.97 8.78
CA GLU A 108 18.55 0.16 8.45
C GLU A 108 18.18 -1.05 7.61
N LEU A 109 17.10 -1.77 7.96
CA LEU A 109 16.59 -2.87 7.14
C LEU A 109 16.15 -2.40 5.74
N GLN A 110 15.48 -1.25 5.63
CA GLN A 110 15.12 -0.67 4.33
C GLN A 110 16.35 -0.33 3.47
N ARG A 111 17.44 0.15 4.07
CA ARG A 111 18.71 0.37 3.35
C ARG A 111 19.38 -0.94 2.96
N ALA A 112 19.34 -1.93 3.84
CA ALA A 112 19.92 -3.24 3.58
C ALA A 112 19.24 -3.93 2.38
N THR A 113 17.90 -3.93 2.33
CA THR A 113 17.16 -4.49 1.18
C THR A 113 17.42 -3.70 -0.11
N ALA A 114 17.54 -2.37 -0.03
CA ALA A 114 17.88 -1.54 -1.18
C ALA A 114 19.30 -1.82 -1.75
N ALA A 115 20.23 -2.24 -0.89
CA ALA A 115 21.61 -2.58 -1.27
C ALA A 115 21.76 -3.98 -1.88
N ILE A 116 20.73 -4.82 -1.85
CA ILE A 116 20.76 -6.14 -2.49
C ILE A 116 20.95 -5.97 -3.99
N THR A 117 22.03 -6.57 -4.51
CA THR A 117 22.33 -6.61 -5.94
C THR A 117 21.26 -7.43 -6.66
N VAL A 118 20.78 -6.92 -7.78
CA VAL A 118 19.86 -7.65 -8.66
C VAL A 118 20.56 -7.85 -9.98
N ASP A 119 20.57 -9.10 -10.44
CA ASP A 119 21.17 -9.49 -11.70
C ASP A 119 20.46 -8.80 -12.88
N ASP A 120 21.22 -8.45 -13.91
CA ASP A 120 20.69 -7.81 -15.12
C ASP A 120 19.62 -8.70 -15.78
N GLU A 121 19.72 -10.03 -15.68
CA GLU A 121 18.69 -10.95 -16.19
C GLU A 121 17.34 -10.78 -15.48
N VAL A 122 17.36 -10.51 -14.17
CA VAL A 122 16.14 -10.26 -13.38
C VAL A 122 15.53 -8.91 -13.74
N ILE A 123 16.38 -7.89 -13.97
CA ILE A 123 15.93 -6.58 -14.41
C ILE A 123 15.28 -6.68 -15.81
N ASP A 124 15.94 -7.36 -16.76
CA ASP A 124 15.42 -7.60 -18.09
C ASP A 124 14.07 -8.34 -18.02
N TYR A 125 14.00 -9.39 -17.21
CA TYR A 125 12.76 -10.16 -17.05
C TYR A 125 11.61 -9.30 -16.50
N ALA A 126 11.86 -8.49 -15.47
CA ALA A 126 10.85 -7.59 -14.92
C ALA A 126 10.37 -6.55 -15.96
N VAL A 127 11.30 -5.99 -16.75
CA VAL A 127 10.97 -5.07 -17.84
C VAL A 127 10.13 -5.76 -18.92
N ARG A 128 10.48 -6.99 -19.30
CA ARG A 128 9.74 -7.77 -20.31
C ARG A 128 8.33 -8.13 -19.86
N ILE A 129 8.14 -8.52 -18.59
CA ILE A 129 6.80 -8.74 -18.02
C ILE A 129 5.95 -7.48 -18.19
N VAL A 130 6.47 -6.34 -17.74
CA VAL A 130 5.75 -5.06 -17.79
C VAL A 130 5.47 -4.63 -19.23
N ALA A 131 6.44 -4.77 -20.14
CA ALA A 131 6.26 -4.47 -21.55
C ALA A 131 5.18 -5.36 -22.20
N ALA A 132 5.12 -6.65 -21.84
CA ALA A 132 4.10 -7.57 -22.35
C ALA A 132 2.69 -7.11 -21.97
N THR A 133 2.49 -6.53 -20.78
CA THR A 133 1.17 -6.00 -20.38
C THR A 133 0.67 -4.86 -21.27
N ARG A 134 1.56 -4.12 -21.94
CA ARG A 134 1.20 -3.02 -22.84
C ARG A 134 0.84 -3.47 -24.25
N GLN A 135 1.30 -4.65 -24.64
CA GLN A 135 1.10 -5.22 -25.98
C GLN A 135 0.01 -6.29 -26.01
N TRP A 136 -0.43 -6.76 -24.83
CA TRP A 136 -1.40 -7.83 -24.72
C TRP A 136 -2.82 -7.36 -25.09
N PRO A 137 -3.50 -7.97 -26.08
CA PRO A 137 -4.82 -7.51 -26.54
C PRO A 137 -5.92 -7.54 -25.48
N GLY A 138 -5.76 -8.35 -24.43
CA GLY A 138 -6.73 -8.46 -23.33
C GLY A 138 -6.56 -7.42 -22.21
N ILE A 139 -5.59 -6.50 -22.31
CA ILE A 139 -5.33 -5.48 -21.30
C ILE A 139 -5.59 -4.10 -21.90
N ALA A 140 -6.54 -3.36 -21.33
CA ALA A 140 -6.91 -2.03 -21.82
C ALA A 140 -5.80 -0.98 -21.58
N VAL A 141 -5.15 -1.05 -20.42
CA VAL A 141 -4.06 -0.16 -20.03
C VAL A 141 -2.95 -0.99 -19.37
N GLY A 142 -1.80 -1.09 -20.03
CA GLY A 142 -0.63 -1.79 -19.50
C GLY A 142 0.11 -1.00 -18.41
N ALA A 143 0.91 -1.69 -17.62
CA ALA A 143 1.65 -1.06 -16.51
C ALA A 143 2.72 -0.08 -17.00
N GLY A 144 2.87 1.06 -16.34
CA GLY A 144 3.91 2.06 -16.62
C GLY A 144 5.32 1.61 -16.20
N PRO A 145 6.38 2.41 -16.45
CA PRO A 145 7.74 2.10 -16.00
C PRO A 145 7.86 1.93 -14.48
N ARG A 146 6.97 2.56 -13.70
CA ARG A 146 6.88 2.35 -12.26
C ARG A 146 6.56 0.90 -11.90
N GLY A 147 5.88 0.15 -12.77
CA GLY A 147 5.61 -1.27 -12.59
C GLY A 147 6.88 -2.12 -12.52
N SER A 148 7.88 -1.87 -13.37
CA SER A 148 9.13 -2.65 -13.34
C SER A 148 9.97 -2.31 -12.13
N ILE A 149 10.02 -1.02 -11.76
CA ILE A 149 10.67 -0.55 -10.52
C ILE A 149 10.01 -1.19 -9.30
N ALA A 150 8.67 -1.21 -9.26
CA ALA A 150 7.88 -1.81 -8.19
C ALA A 150 8.15 -3.31 -8.04
N LEU A 151 8.15 -4.06 -9.15
CA LEU A 151 8.47 -5.48 -9.16
C LEU A 151 9.84 -5.76 -8.57
N VAL A 152 10.89 -5.10 -9.09
CA VAL A 152 12.26 -5.31 -8.61
C VAL A 152 12.40 -4.91 -7.14
N ARG A 153 11.81 -3.78 -6.74
CA ARG A 153 11.86 -3.31 -5.34
C ARG A 153 11.17 -4.28 -4.40
N ALA A 154 10.01 -4.82 -4.78
CA ALA A 154 9.28 -5.80 -3.98
C ALA A 154 10.02 -7.15 -3.90
N SER A 155 10.69 -7.57 -4.98
CA SER A 155 11.47 -8.82 -4.98
C SER A 155 12.75 -8.78 -4.14
N ARG A 156 13.27 -7.59 -3.82
CA ARG A 156 14.41 -7.42 -2.89
C ARG A 156 14.01 -7.46 -1.41
N ALA A 157 12.72 -7.25 -1.10
CA ALA A 157 12.22 -7.19 0.27
C ALA A 157 12.02 -8.59 0.84
#